data_AF-A0A6N9Q946-F1
#
_entry.id   AF-A0A6N9Q946-F1
#
_cell.length_a   1.000
_cell.length_b   1.000
_cell.length_c   1.000
_cell.angle_alpha   90.00
_cell.angle_beta   90.00
_cell.angle_gamma   90.00
#
_symmetry.space_group_name_H-M   'P 1'
#
loop_
_entity.id
_entity.type
_entity.pdbx_description
1 polymer ?
#
loop_
_entity_poly.entity_id
_entity_poly.type
_entity_poly.pdbx_seq_one_letter_code
_entity_poly.pdbx_strand_id
1 'polypeptide(L)'
;MPTDYQPYLLSYQLAEPIEEEVVVEGSVSLHEGGNHVEVGGGVVVREKANPDTPNTEYVYLNRTTVDSTLFKNKIDKILQIYRNGEIDDKWVFDTANSFGEESAYIPIELFDPTATYEVTYIAQSISTNPMDVNIQYETSAQSVQNALVTDMADVKTEQSILDRQIYNLLLVAKANGWEV
;
A
#
# COMPACT_ATOMS: atom_id res chain seq x y z
N MET A 1 -41.84 30.58 14.01
CA MET A 1 -41.05 30.86 12.80
C MET A 1 -40.64 29.50 12.23
N PRO A 2 -40.97 29.13 10.99
CA PRO A 2 -40.44 27.91 10.40
C PRO A 2 -38.97 28.13 10.00
N THR A 3 -38.10 27.23 10.42
CA THR A 3 -36.68 27.18 10.06
C THR A 3 -36.51 26.18 8.91
N ASP A 4 -36.90 26.58 7.70
CA ASP A 4 -36.69 25.78 6.47
C ASP A 4 -35.26 25.93 5.95
N TYR A 5 -34.28 25.59 6.80
CA TYR A 5 -32.89 25.48 6.37
C TYR A 5 -32.64 24.08 5.81
N GLN A 6 -32.56 23.97 4.48
CA GLN A 6 -32.00 22.79 3.83
C GLN A 6 -30.49 22.99 3.64
N PRO A 7 -29.64 22.18 4.29
CA PRO A 7 -28.21 22.25 4.05
C PRO A 7 -27.90 21.78 2.62
N TYR A 8 -27.21 22.60 1.85
CA TYR A 8 -26.68 22.23 0.54
C TYR A 8 -25.28 21.63 0.72
N LEU A 9 -25.03 20.48 0.12
CA LEU A 9 -23.70 19.90 0.03
C LEU A 9 -23.01 20.44 -1.22
N LEU A 10 -21.95 21.23 -1.04
CA LEU A 10 -21.13 21.72 -2.14
C LEU A 10 -19.96 20.76 -2.34
N SER A 11 -20.04 19.95 -3.40
CA SER A 11 -18.93 19.08 -3.81
C SER A 11 -18.01 19.86 -4.74
N TYR A 12 -16.74 19.98 -4.38
CA TYR A 12 -15.71 20.59 -5.23
C TYR A 12 -14.91 19.50 -5.90
N GLN A 13 -14.82 19.55 -7.23
CA GLN A 13 -13.96 18.70 -8.03
C GLN A 13 -12.80 19.54 -8.56
N LEU A 14 -11.59 18.99 -8.61
CA LEU A 14 -10.48 19.59 -9.34
C LEU A 14 -10.86 19.73 -10.82
N ALA A 15 -10.53 20.87 -11.43
CA ALA A 15 -10.81 21.13 -12.85
C ALA A 15 -10.10 20.15 -13.79
N GLU A 16 -8.99 19.57 -13.33
CA GLU A 16 -8.24 18.51 -14.02
C GLU A 16 -8.17 17.28 -13.10
N PRO A 17 -8.70 16.12 -13.53
CA PRO A 17 -8.50 14.87 -12.80
C PRO A 17 -7.01 14.50 -12.82
N ILE A 18 -6.49 14.05 -11.68
CA ILE A 18 -5.14 13.51 -11.59
C ILE A 18 -5.25 12.02 -11.92
N GLU A 19 -4.67 11.60 -13.03
CA GLU A 19 -4.48 10.19 -13.36
C GLU A 19 -3.24 9.71 -12.60
N GLU A 20 -3.43 8.85 -11.60
CA GLU A 20 -2.36 8.18 -10.87
C GLU A 20 -2.40 6.69 -11.19
N GLU A 21 -1.31 6.17 -11.75
CA GLU A 21 -1.16 4.75 -12.02
C GLU A 21 -0.87 4.04 -10.69
N VAL A 22 -1.89 3.36 -10.15
CA VAL A 22 -1.76 2.61 -8.90
C VAL A 22 -1.16 1.25 -9.21
N VAL A 23 -0.07 0.88 -8.54
CA VAL A 23 0.47 -0.48 -8.59
C VAL A 23 -0.60 -1.43 -8.06
N VAL A 24 -1.09 -2.32 -8.91
CA VAL A 24 -2.16 -3.25 -8.54
C VAL A 24 -1.58 -4.32 -7.61
N GLU A 25 -2.00 -4.33 -6.35
CA GLU A 25 -1.64 -5.41 -5.43
C GLU A 25 -2.63 -6.59 -5.60
N GLY A 26 -2.16 -7.69 -6.18
CA GLY A 26 -2.92 -8.92 -6.37
C GLY A 26 -3.56 -9.08 -7.75
N SER A 27 -4.24 -10.21 -7.96
CA SER A 27 -4.94 -10.53 -9.23
C SER A 27 -6.41 -10.79 -8.97
N VAL A 28 -7.30 -10.18 -9.75
CA VAL A 28 -8.74 -10.49 -9.73
C VAL A 28 -9.06 -11.45 -10.87
N SER A 29 -9.49 -12.66 -10.54
CA SER A 29 -10.01 -13.63 -11.51
C SER A 29 -11.54 -13.56 -11.55
N LEU A 30 -12.11 -13.35 -12.74
CA LEU A 30 -13.56 -13.39 -12.94
C LEU A 30 -14.01 -14.80 -13.36
N HIS A 31 -15.19 -15.22 -12.90
CA HIS A 31 -15.78 -16.49 -13.29
C HIS A 31 -16.66 -16.34 -14.54
N GLU A 32 -16.91 -17.45 -15.24
CA GLU A 32 -17.87 -17.47 -16.34
C GLU A 32 -19.29 -17.19 -15.80
N GLY A 33 -19.92 -16.10 -16.27
CA GLY A 33 -21.24 -15.66 -15.81
C GLY A 33 -21.27 -14.23 -15.27
N GLY A 34 -22.30 -13.92 -14.47
CA GLY A 34 -22.45 -12.61 -13.84
C GLY A 34 -21.47 -12.44 -12.68
N ASN A 35 -20.54 -11.49 -12.80
CA ASN A 35 -19.64 -11.11 -11.73
C ASN A 35 -20.11 -9.78 -11.13
N HIS A 36 -20.18 -9.70 -9.81
CA HIS A 36 -20.42 -8.44 -9.10
C HIS A 36 -19.07 -7.88 -8.65
N VAL A 37 -18.70 -6.73 -9.18
CA VAL A 37 -17.47 -6.02 -8.80
C VAL A 37 -17.85 -4.73 -8.10
N GLU A 38 -17.36 -4.57 -6.88
CA GLU A 38 -17.50 -3.35 -6.09
C GLU A 38 -16.13 -2.68 -5.99
N VAL A 39 -16.07 -1.39 -6.31
CA VAL A 39 -14.87 -0.58 -6.10
C VAL A 39 -15.12 0.32 -4.90
N GLY A 40 -14.54 -0.09 -3.77
CA GLY A 40 -14.49 0.74 -2.56
C GLY A 40 -13.39 1.80 -2.68
N GLY A 41 -13.67 3.03 -2.27
CA GLY A 41 -12.64 4.03 -2.00
C GLY A 41 -12.02 3.85 -0.61
N GLY A 42 -10.91 4.53 -0.34
CA GLY A 42 -10.37 4.62 1.01
C GLY A 42 -9.17 3.71 1.31
N VAL A 43 -8.71 2.89 0.37
CA VAL A 43 -7.47 2.12 0.53
C VAL A 43 -6.27 3.01 0.24
N VAL A 44 -5.33 3.10 1.18
CA VAL A 44 -4.00 3.67 0.97
C VAL A 44 -3.03 2.51 0.81
N VAL A 45 -2.31 2.49 -0.30
CA VAL A 45 -1.37 1.42 -0.66
C VAL A 45 0.04 1.88 -0.37
N ARG A 46 0.83 1.04 0.31
CA ARG A 46 2.28 1.22 0.52
C ARG A 46 2.66 2.60 1.08
N GLU A 47 1.87 3.12 2.03
CA GLU A 47 2.27 4.33 2.74
C GLU A 47 3.54 4.04 3.55
N LYS A 48 4.57 4.88 3.41
CA LYS A 48 5.77 4.79 4.24
C LYS A 48 5.41 4.97 5.71
N ALA A 49 5.63 3.92 6.50
CA ALA A 49 5.41 3.90 7.93
C ALA A 49 6.65 4.39 8.68
N ASN A 50 6.46 4.97 9.87
CA ASN A 50 7.54 5.44 10.74
C ASN A 50 7.50 4.70 12.10
N PRO A 51 8.03 3.47 12.18
CA PRO A 51 8.11 2.74 13.44
C PRO A 51 8.90 3.52 14.49
N ASP A 52 8.37 3.59 15.71
CA ASP A 52 9.06 4.23 16.84
C ASP A 52 8.67 3.55 18.15
N THR A 53 9.46 3.76 19.19
CA THR A 53 9.26 3.14 20.50
C THR A 53 9.27 4.17 21.65
N PRO A 54 8.23 4.19 22.49
CA PRO A 54 8.21 4.97 23.72
C PRO A 54 8.84 4.21 24.90
N ASN A 55 9.22 2.93 24.73
CA ASN A 55 9.71 2.05 25.78
C ASN A 55 10.86 1.17 25.28
N THR A 56 11.24 0.14 26.05
CA THR A 56 12.37 -0.75 25.71
C THR A 56 11.92 -2.12 25.19
N GLU A 57 10.62 -2.37 25.05
CA GLU A 57 10.08 -3.70 24.80
C GLU A 57 9.42 -3.83 23.42
N TYR A 58 8.70 -2.80 22.98
CA TYR A 58 7.92 -2.84 21.73
C TYR A 58 8.13 -1.62 20.87
N VAL A 59 8.15 -1.82 19.56
CA VAL A 59 8.08 -0.77 18.55
C VAL A 59 6.65 -0.70 18.03
N TYR A 60 6.14 0.51 17.79
CA TYR A 60 4.74 0.75 17.45
C TYR A 60 4.58 1.43 16.10
N LEU A 61 3.40 1.22 15.53
CA LEU A 61 2.86 1.92 14.38
C LEU A 61 1.46 2.43 14.71
N ASN A 62 1.16 3.64 14.25
CA ASN A 62 -0.14 4.30 14.37
C ASN A 62 -0.69 4.41 15.80
N ARG A 63 0.18 4.74 16.76
CA ARG A 63 -0.18 4.85 18.19
C ARG A 63 -0.22 6.31 18.63
N THR A 64 -1.36 6.78 19.13
CA THR A 64 -1.59 8.17 19.59
C THR A 64 -0.78 8.57 20.81
N THR A 65 -0.14 7.61 21.50
CA THR A 65 0.84 7.92 22.56
C THR A 65 2.24 8.19 22.00
N VAL A 66 2.45 8.03 20.69
CA VAL A 66 3.74 8.19 20.00
C VAL A 66 3.51 8.86 18.65
N ASP A 67 3.45 10.19 18.65
CA ASP A 67 3.04 11.01 17.49
C ASP A 67 3.86 10.75 16.22
N SER A 68 5.14 10.39 16.35
CA SER A 68 6.03 10.04 15.22
C SER A 68 5.55 8.81 14.43
N THR A 69 4.76 7.93 15.07
CA THR A 69 4.29 6.68 14.46
C THR A 69 2.98 6.81 13.69
N LEU A 70 2.33 7.97 13.76
CA LEU A 70 1.01 8.17 13.18
C LEU A 70 1.05 8.08 11.65
N PHE A 71 0.08 7.37 11.09
CA PHE A 71 -0.16 7.38 9.65
C PHE A 71 -0.75 8.72 9.23
N LYS A 72 -0.62 9.04 7.94
CA LYS A 72 -1.08 10.31 7.36
C LYS A 72 -2.59 10.49 7.51
N ASN A 73 -3.35 9.40 7.41
CA ASN A 73 -4.80 9.40 7.53
C ASN A 73 -5.26 8.59 8.74
N LYS A 74 -6.36 9.00 9.36
CA LYS A 74 -7.01 8.20 10.41
C LYS A 74 -7.57 6.91 9.80
N ILE A 75 -7.24 5.76 10.40
CA ILE A 75 -7.52 4.47 9.78
C ILE A 75 -8.71 3.71 10.38
N ASP A 76 -9.36 2.92 9.55
CA ASP A 76 -10.35 1.93 9.95
C ASP A 76 -9.67 0.57 10.18
N LYS A 77 -8.79 0.15 9.27
CA LYS A 77 -8.17 -1.18 9.35
C LYS A 77 -6.82 -1.24 8.64
N ILE A 78 -5.82 -1.84 9.28
CA ILE A 78 -4.55 -2.24 8.66
C ILE A 78 -4.78 -3.52 7.87
N LEU A 79 -4.41 -3.51 6.59
CA LEU A 79 -4.53 -4.68 5.72
C LEU A 79 -3.23 -5.49 5.70
N GLN A 80 -2.09 -4.80 5.55
CA GLN A 80 -0.79 -5.45 5.44
C GLN A 80 0.34 -4.50 5.85
N ILE A 81 1.34 -5.03 6.53
CA ILE A 81 2.61 -4.34 6.82
C ILE A 81 3.72 -5.01 6.00
N TYR A 82 4.63 -4.20 5.50
CA TYR A 82 5.77 -4.61 4.69
C TYR A 82 7.08 -4.11 5.27
N ARG A 83 8.14 -4.88 5.06
CA ARG A 83 9.53 -4.57 5.40
C ARG A 83 10.39 -4.77 4.17
N ASN A 84 11.02 -3.70 3.69
CA ASN A 84 11.82 -3.68 2.45
C ASN A 84 11.07 -4.25 1.24
N GLY A 85 9.78 -3.93 1.11
CA GLY A 85 8.93 -4.37 0.01
C GLY A 85 8.24 -5.73 0.23
N GLU A 86 8.71 -6.56 1.17
CA GLU A 86 8.15 -7.88 1.46
C GLU A 86 7.16 -7.85 2.63
N ILE A 87 6.19 -8.77 2.63
CA ILE A 87 5.21 -8.91 3.73
C ILE A 87 5.94 -9.19 5.04
N ASP A 88 5.64 -8.38 6.08
CA ASP A 88 6.13 -8.60 7.44
C ASP A 88 4.97 -9.01 8.36
N ASP A 89 4.87 -10.31 8.57
CA ASP A 89 3.86 -11.04 9.33
C ASP A 89 4.12 -11.10 10.84
N LYS A 90 5.20 -10.47 11.32
CA LYS A 90 5.59 -10.45 12.74
C LYS A 90 4.89 -9.37 13.56
N TRP A 91 4.24 -8.43 12.90
CA TRP A 91 3.50 -7.36 13.56
C TRP A 91 2.21 -7.89 14.17
N VAL A 92 1.91 -7.43 15.38
CA VAL A 92 0.68 -7.73 16.10
C VAL A 92 -0.24 -6.52 16.03
N PHE A 93 -1.47 -6.73 15.57
CA PHE A 93 -2.48 -5.67 15.50
C PHE A 93 -3.14 -5.47 16.88
N ASP A 94 -3.37 -4.21 17.24
CA ASP A 94 -3.92 -3.75 18.50
C ASP A 94 -4.87 -2.58 18.26
N THR A 95 -5.88 -2.42 19.11
CA THR A 95 -6.83 -1.29 19.04
C THR A 95 -6.56 -0.23 20.11
N ALA A 96 -5.65 -0.49 21.06
CA ALA A 96 -5.37 0.43 22.15
C ALA A 96 -4.57 1.65 21.71
N ASN A 97 -5.09 2.85 22.01
CA ASN A 97 -4.46 4.13 21.67
C ASN A 97 -4.13 4.25 20.18
N SER A 98 -4.97 3.71 19.30
CA SER A 98 -4.80 3.81 17.85
C SER A 98 -5.22 5.18 17.32
N PHE A 99 -4.57 5.65 16.26
CA PHE A 99 -5.07 6.80 15.50
C PHE A 99 -6.04 6.32 14.42
N GLY A 100 -7.26 6.06 14.85
CA GLY A 100 -8.18 5.24 14.08
C GLY A 100 -8.85 4.20 14.96
N GLU A 101 -9.12 3.04 14.38
CA GLU A 101 -9.55 1.86 15.12
C GLU A 101 -8.38 0.90 15.39
N GLU A 102 -7.30 0.94 14.60
CA GLU A 102 -6.22 -0.05 14.67
C GLU A 102 -4.82 0.59 14.71
N SER A 103 -3.91 -0.10 15.37
CA SER A 103 -2.48 0.17 15.50
C SER A 103 -1.74 -1.16 15.39
N ALA A 104 -0.41 -1.12 15.27
CA ALA A 104 0.38 -2.34 15.28
C ALA A 104 1.58 -2.19 16.21
N TYR A 105 2.06 -3.30 16.74
CA TYR A 105 3.30 -3.35 17.49
C TYR A 105 4.11 -4.60 17.17
N ILE A 106 5.40 -4.53 17.41
CA ILE A 106 6.33 -5.64 17.24
C ILE A 106 7.31 -5.66 18.43
N PRO A 107 7.68 -6.84 18.97
CA PRO A 107 8.75 -6.92 19.95
C PRO A 107 10.05 -6.33 19.38
N ILE A 108 10.78 -5.56 20.19
CA ILE A 108 11.98 -4.84 19.75
C ILE A 108 13.06 -5.79 19.20
N GLU A 109 13.09 -7.04 19.66
CA GLU A 109 14.03 -8.08 19.21
C GLU A 109 13.79 -8.52 17.75
N LEU A 110 12.59 -8.32 17.23
CA LEU A 110 12.20 -8.67 15.85
C LEU A 110 12.22 -7.46 14.91
N PHE A 111 12.40 -6.25 15.45
CA PHE A 111 12.44 -5.01 14.70
C PHE A 111 13.80 -4.79 14.04
N ASP A 112 13.80 -4.40 12.76
CA ASP A 112 15.01 -4.01 12.04
C ASP A 112 15.01 -2.49 11.83
N PRO A 113 15.81 -1.72 12.59
CA PRO A 113 15.83 -0.26 12.48
C PRO A 113 16.43 0.26 11.16
N THR A 114 17.06 -0.61 10.36
CA THR A 114 17.66 -0.24 9.07
C THR A 114 16.71 -0.44 7.89
N ALA A 115 15.60 -1.14 8.10
CA ALA A 115 14.62 -1.44 7.06
C ALA A 115 13.66 -0.27 6.81
N THR A 116 13.15 -0.19 5.58
CA THR A 116 12.02 0.69 5.26
C THR A 116 10.73 -0.08 5.48
N TYR A 117 9.81 0.51 6.24
CA TYR A 117 8.50 -0.07 6.51
C TYR A 117 7.42 0.65 5.73
N GLU A 118 6.48 -0.12 5.20
CA GLU A 118 5.32 0.37 4.45
C GLU A 118 4.07 -0.30 4.97
N VAL A 119 2.94 0.37 4.86
CA VAL A 119 1.65 -0.14 5.31
C VAL A 119 0.58 0.10 4.25
N THR A 120 -0.25 -0.92 4.02
CA THR A 120 -1.49 -0.81 3.25
C THR A 120 -2.67 -0.87 4.23
N TYR A 121 -3.60 0.08 4.15
CA TYR A 121 -4.70 0.20 5.11
C TYR A 121 -5.97 0.82 4.49
N ILE A 122 -7.10 0.61 5.16
CA ILE A 122 -8.38 1.29 4.88
C ILE A 122 -8.48 2.50 5.80
N ALA A 123 -8.68 3.68 5.23
CA ALA A 123 -8.88 4.94 5.94
C ALA A 123 -10.36 5.18 6.25
N GLN A 124 -10.66 5.82 7.40
CA GLN A 124 -12.06 6.12 7.79
C GLN A 124 -12.72 7.16 6.88
N SER A 125 -11.94 8.04 6.27
CA SER A 125 -12.44 9.03 5.33
C SER A 125 -11.31 9.48 4.42
N ILE A 126 -11.35 9.02 3.17
CA ILE A 126 -10.62 9.65 2.07
C ILE A 126 -11.70 10.16 1.14
N SER A 127 -11.73 11.46 0.87
CA SER A 127 -12.72 12.06 -0.04
C SER A 127 -12.34 11.82 -1.51
N THR A 128 -11.91 10.61 -1.86
CA THR A 128 -11.65 10.21 -3.24
C THR A 128 -12.66 9.14 -3.58
N ASN A 129 -13.90 9.56 -3.84
CA ASN A 129 -14.86 8.67 -4.49
C ASN A 129 -14.37 8.49 -5.94
N PRO A 130 -14.15 7.25 -6.42
CA PRO A 130 -13.85 7.02 -7.82
C PRO A 130 -15.02 7.56 -8.66
N MET A 131 -14.75 8.55 -9.52
CA MET A 131 -15.79 9.19 -10.33
C MET A 131 -16.17 8.36 -11.56
N ASP A 132 -15.24 7.52 -12.02
CA ASP A 132 -15.44 6.57 -13.11
C ASP A 132 -14.56 5.34 -12.85
N VAL A 133 -15.08 4.16 -13.17
CA VAL A 133 -14.36 2.89 -13.02
C VAL A 133 -14.47 2.15 -14.34
N ASN A 134 -13.39 2.15 -15.11
CA ASN A 134 -13.32 1.40 -16.36
C ASN A 134 -12.71 0.02 -16.10
N ILE A 135 -13.57 -0.99 -16.00
CA ILE A 135 -13.12 -2.38 -15.83
C ILE A 135 -12.96 -3.00 -17.23
N GLN A 136 -11.72 -3.24 -17.63
CA GLN A 136 -11.39 -4.01 -18.82
C GLN A 136 -10.86 -5.37 -18.37
N TYR A 137 -11.45 -6.44 -18.88
CA TYR A 137 -10.98 -7.81 -18.65
C TYR A 137 -10.88 -8.54 -19.97
N GLU A 138 -9.90 -9.42 -20.07
CA GLU A 138 -9.62 -10.14 -21.29
C GLU A 138 -10.68 -11.24 -21.53
N THR A 139 -11.48 -11.08 -22.58
CA THR A 139 -12.61 -11.98 -22.88
C THR A 139 -12.25 -13.11 -23.84
N SER A 140 -11.04 -13.10 -24.42
CA SER A 140 -10.61 -14.07 -25.42
C SER A 140 -9.32 -14.78 -25.01
N ALA A 141 -9.19 -16.06 -25.36
CA ALA A 141 -7.97 -16.82 -25.07
C ALA A 141 -6.70 -16.19 -25.70
N GLN A 142 -6.85 -15.54 -26.85
CA GLN A 142 -5.75 -14.85 -27.53
C GLN A 142 -5.33 -13.57 -26.79
N SER A 143 -6.27 -12.90 -26.16
CA SER A 143 -5.99 -11.68 -25.43
C SER A 143 -5.44 -11.96 -24.03
N VAL A 144 -5.89 -13.04 -23.36
CA VAL A 144 -5.21 -13.61 -22.19
C VAL A 144 -3.77 -14.03 -22.52
N GLN A 145 -3.54 -14.66 -23.68
CA GLN A 145 -2.19 -15.01 -24.12
C GLN A 145 -1.32 -13.76 -24.34
N ASN A 146 -1.87 -12.70 -24.93
CA ASN A 146 -1.14 -11.45 -25.13
C ASN A 146 -0.81 -10.77 -23.79
N ALA A 147 -1.75 -10.73 -22.84
CA ALA A 147 -1.50 -10.21 -21.50
C ALA A 147 -0.38 -10.99 -20.79
N LEU A 148 -0.44 -12.33 -20.80
CA LEU A 148 0.63 -13.17 -20.24
C LEU A 148 1.99 -12.96 -20.91
N VAL A 149 2.02 -12.71 -22.22
CA VAL A 149 3.26 -12.41 -22.95
C VAL A 149 3.82 -11.04 -22.56
N THR A 150 2.96 -10.05 -22.37
CA THR A 150 3.34 -8.71 -21.87
C THR A 150 3.87 -8.80 -20.44
N ASP A 151 3.14 -9.43 -19.53
CA ASP A 151 3.57 -9.62 -18.13
C ASP A 151 4.92 -10.37 -18.07
N MET A 152 5.11 -11.40 -18.90
CA MET A 152 6.37 -12.13 -18.98
C MET A 152 7.51 -11.25 -19.53
N ALA A 153 7.22 -10.33 -20.45
CA ALA A 153 8.20 -9.37 -20.96
C ALA A 153 8.59 -8.34 -19.87
N ASP A 154 7.62 -7.88 -19.07
CA ASP A 154 7.84 -6.93 -17.98
C ASP A 154 8.66 -7.57 -16.86
N VAL A 155 8.29 -8.77 -16.39
CA VAL A 155 9.07 -9.54 -15.40
C VAL A 155 10.51 -9.77 -15.87
N LYS A 156 10.70 -10.07 -17.16
CA LYS A 156 12.04 -10.27 -17.73
C LYS A 156 12.84 -8.96 -17.78
N THR A 157 12.18 -7.83 -17.96
CA THR A 157 12.79 -6.50 -17.93
C THR A 157 13.22 -6.15 -16.51
N GLU A 158 12.36 -6.39 -15.51
CA GLU A 158 12.70 -6.22 -14.09
C GLU A 158 13.89 -7.09 -13.68
N GLN A 159 13.88 -8.38 -14.08
CA GLN A 159 15.00 -9.28 -13.86
C GLN A 159 16.29 -8.73 -14.47
N SER A 160 16.24 -8.22 -15.70
CA SER A 160 17.42 -7.63 -16.33
C SER A 160 17.92 -6.37 -15.61
N ILE A 161 17.03 -5.58 -15.01
CA ILE A 161 17.40 -4.42 -14.20
C ILE A 161 18.06 -4.87 -12.90
N LEU A 162 17.50 -5.86 -12.21
CA LEU A 162 18.07 -6.44 -11.00
C LEU A 162 19.46 -7.03 -11.25
N ASP A 163 19.62 -7.81 -12.33
CA ASP A 163 20.91 -8.37 -12.74
C ASP A 163 21.95 -7.25 -12.96
N ARG A 164 21.54 -6.14 -13.59
CA ARG A 164 22.41 -4.98 -13.79
C ARG A 164 22.76 -4.29 -12.48
N GLN A 165 21.81 -4.16 -11.55
CA GLN A 165 22.07 -3.58 -10.23
C GLN A 165 23.02 -4.45 -9.42
N ILE A 166 22.80 -5.76 -9.39
CA ILE A 166 23.70 -6.74 -8.75
C ILE A 166 25.10 -6.62 -9.35
N TYR A 167 25.21 -6.60 -10.68
CA TYR A 167 26.50 -6.44 -11.35
C TYR A 167 27.23 -5.16 -10.93
N ASN A 168 26.51 -4.03 -10.85
CA ASN A 168 27.08 -2.77 -10.40
C ASN A 168 27.52 -2.82 -8.93
N LEU A 169 26.72 -3.44 -8.05
CA LEU A 169 27.08 -3.64 -6.64
C LEU A 169 28.34 -4.51 -6.49
N LEU A 170 28.46 -5.58 -7.27
CA LEU A 170 29.65 -6.44 -7.28
C LEU A 170 30.88 -5.69 -7.79
N LEU A 171 30.75 -4.86 -8.83
CA LEU A 171 31.85 -4.00 -9.29
C LEU A 171 32.32 -3.03 -8.20
N VAL A 172 31.38 -2.40 -7.48
CA VAL A 172 31.70 -1.50 -6.37
C VAL A 172 32.35 -2.26 -5.21
N ALA A 173 31.86 -3.44 -4.86
CA ALA A 173 32.46 -4.30 -3.83
C ALA A 173 33.91 -4.68 -4.20
N LYS A 174 34.15 -5.10 -5.45
CA LYS A 174 35.49 -5.41 -5.96
C LYS A 174 36.42 -4.20 -5.92
N ALA A 175 35.92 -3.02 -6.31
CA ALA A 175 36.69 -1.77 -6.25
C ALA A 175 37.09 -1.38 -4.82
N ASN A 176 36.28 -1.77 -3.83
CA ASN A 176 36.56 -1.59 -2.40
C ASN A 176 37.37 -2.74 -1.77
N GLY A 177 37.93 -3.64 -2.59
CA GLY A 177 38.85 -4.69 -2.15
C GLY A 177 38.18 -5.93 -1.56
N TRP A 178 36.88 -6.11 -1.77
CA TRP A 178 36.16 -7.31 -1.35
C TRP A 178 36.34 -8.40 -2.41
N GLU A 179 36.52 -9.66 -1.99
CA GLU A 179 36.40 -10.79 -2.92
C GLU A 179 34.92 -11.01 -3.23
N VAL A 180 34.60 -10.93 -4.53
CA VAL A 180 33.26 -11.13 -5.12
C VAL A 180 33.35 -12.06 -6.31
#